data_AF-A0A1Q9NDD1-F1
#
_entry.id   AF-A0A1Q9NDD1-F1
#
_cell.length_a   1.000
_cell.length_b   1.000
_cell.length_c   1.000
_cell.angle_alpha   90.00
_cell.angle_beta   90.00
_cell.angle_gamma   90.00
#
_symmetry.space_group_name_H-M   'P 1'
#
loop_
_entity.id
_entity.type
_entity.pdbx_description
1 polymer ?
#
loop_
_entity_poly.entity_id
_entity_poly.type
_entity_poly.pdbx_seq_one_letter_code
_entity_poly.pdbx_strand_id
1 'polypeptide(L)'
;MVLNLIDINEEIRKNMKDELEKDVEENNVYYSPRLLETSTHQYLTLLIASFETGNDSTLANDIATNNCLKSHEERRTKSGIIQAKVSKNAHEMLAEGEFNRYYIRGLCLYAIKVNKKLKVYRAKAVVNPRIESESKIGSICEPEALLKDLRLNPGVDTALGIPSGPNSGLSVKLV
;
A
#
# COMPACT_ATOMS: atom_id res chain seq x y z
N MET A 1 1.33 13.65 2.93
CA MET A 1 0.10 14.05 2.17
C MET A 1 -0.78 12.83 2.07
N VAL A 2 -2.04 12.95 2.48
CA VAL A 2 -3.02 11.86 2.59
C VAL A 2 -3.56 11.43 1.22
N LEU A 3 -3.84 10.13 1.04
CA LEU A 3 -4.56 9.61 -0.12
C LEU A 3 -6.05 10.01 -0.07
N ASN A 4 -6.55 10.61 -1.14
CA ASN A 4 -7.97 10.90 -1.31
C ASN A 4 -8.71 9.66 -1.83
N LEU A 5 -9.12 8.79 -0.91
CA LEU A 5 -9.80 7.53 -1.21
C LEU A 5 -11.33 7.72 -1.28
N ILE A 6 -11.87 7.75 -2.50
CA ILE A 6 -13.27 8.16 -2.76
C ILE A 6 -14.30 7.21 -2.14
N ASP A 7 -14.08 5.91 -2.24
CA ASP A 7 -15.08 4.91 -1.83
C ASP A 7 -14.89 4.39 -0.40
N ILE A 8 -13.89 4.87 0.35
CA ILE A 8 -13.59 4.30 1.68
C ILE A 8 -14.77 4.46 2.64
N ASN A 9 -15.22 3.35 3.22
CA ASN A 9 -16.31 3.28 4.19
C ASN A 9 -16.05 2.15 5.21
N GLU A 10 -16.93 1.98 6.18
CA GLU A 10 -16.80 0.97 7.24
C GLU A 10 -16.72 -0.46 6.70
N GLU A 11 -17.48 -0.80 5.65
CA GLU A 11 -17.45 -2.13 5.04
C GLU A 11 -16.11 -2.40 4.35
N ILE A 12 -15.56 -1.43 3.63
CA ILE A 12 -14.24 -1.55 3.00
C ILE A 12 -13.14 -1.61 4.06
N ARG A 13 -13.22 -0.82 5.14
CA ARG A 13 -12.28 -0.89 6.26
C ARG A 13 -12.29 -2.27 6.94
N LYS A 14 -13.47 -2.84 7.13
CA LYS A 14 -13.61 -4.22 7.59
C LYS A 14 -12.93 -5.19 6.63
N ASN A 15 -13.19 -5.09 5.33
CA ASN A 15 -12.54 -5.95 4.34
C ASN A 15 -11.01 -5.78 4.33
N MET A 16 -10.48 -4.57 4.56
CA MET A 16 -9.03 -4.32 4.69
C MET A 16 -8.44 -5.11 5.86
N LYS A 17 -9.12 -5.09 7.01
CA LYS A 17 -8.72 -5.83 8.20
C LYS A 17 -8.80 -7.35 7.97
N ASP A 18 -9.91 -7.84 7.43
CA ASP A 18 -10.09 -9.27 7.11
C ASP A 18 -9.01 -9.77 6.12
N GLU A 19 -8.57 -8.93 5.17
CA GLU A 19 -7.48 -9.28 4.26
C GLU A 19 -6.10 -9.30 4.95
N LEU A 20 -5.85 -8.40 5.91
CA LEU A 20 -4.62 -8.43 6.70
C LEU A 20 -4.59 -9.64 7.63
N GLU A 21 -5.70 -9.98 8.27
CA GLU A 21 -5.80 -11.18 9.13
C GLU A 21 -5.50 -12.45 8.32
N LYS A 22 -6.04 -12.59 7.11
CA LYS A 22 -5.69 -13.69 6.21
C LYS A 22 -4.20 -13.72 5.86
N ASP A 23 -3.61 -12.57 5.55
CA ASP A 23 -2.17 -12.53 5.25
C ASP A 23 -1.33 -12.92 6.47
N VAL A 24 -1.77 -12.60 7.69
CA VAL A 24 -1.10 -13.03 8.92
C VAL A 24 -1.19 -14.55 9.07
N GLU A 25 -2.38 -15.13 8.87
CA GLU A 25 -2.60 -16.58 8.95
C GLU A 25 -1.78 -17.35 7.89
N GLU A 26 -1.69 -16.80 6.68
CA GLU A 26 -0.97 -17.40 5.54
C GLU A 26 0.53 -17.05 5.53
N ASN A 27 1.04 -16.26 6.49
CA ASN A 27 2.40 -15.71 6.50
C ASN A 27 2.77 -14.94 5.21
N ASN A 28 1.81 -14.21 4.64
CA ASN A 28 1.91 -13.47 3.39
C ASN A 28 1.98 -11.94 3.59
N VAL A 29 2.05 -11.47 4.84
CA VAL A 29 2.21 -10.03 5.12
C VAL A 29 3.53 -9.53 4.54
N TYR A 30 3.48 -8.40 3.84
CA TYR A 30 4.70 -7.73 3.41
C TYR A 30 5.38 -6.99 4.56
N TYR A 31 6.61 -7.42 4.87
CA TYR A 31 7.51 -6.69 5.74
C TYR A 31 8.59 -6.01 4.91
N SER A 32 8.64 -4.68 4.97
CA SER A 32 9.69 -3.93 4.26
C SER A 32 11.07 -4.35 4.76
N PRO A 33 12.09 -4.52 3.90
CA PRO A 33 13.47 -4.74 4.32
C PRO A 33 14.03 -3.64 5.23
N ARG A 34 13.41 -2.45 5.17
CA ARG A 34 13.71 -1.28 6.01
C ARG A 34 13.09 -1.36 7.40
N LEU A 35 12.14 -2.25 7.65
CA LEU A 35 11.56 -2.45 8.97
C LEU A 35 12.60 -3.09 9.90
N LEU A 36 12.63 -2.68 11.15
CA LEU A 36 13.36 -3.38 12.21
C LEU A 36 12.66 -4.70 12.50
N GLU A 37 13.45 -5.77 12.66
CA GLU A 37 12.92 -7.10 12.99
C GLU A 37 12.11 -7.08 14.29
N THR A 38 12.58 -6.30 15.27
CA THR A 38 11.91 -6.08 16.57
C THR A 38 10.60 -5.29 16.47
N SER A 39 10.30 -4.67 15.32
CA SER A 39 9.11 -3.84 15.12
C SER A 39 8.03 -4.51 14.29
N THR A 40 8.21 -5.77 13.87
CA THR A 40 7.24 -6.53 13.06
C THR A 40 5.86 -6.62 13.72
N HIS A 41 5.80 -7.06 14.98
CA HIS A 41 4.55 -7.12 15.75
C HIS A 41 3.92 -5.73 15.95
N GLN A 42 4.75 -4.72 16.28
CA GLN A 42 4.27 -3.35 16.43
C GLN A 42 3.67 -2.83 15.12
N TYR A 43 4.32 -3.09 13.99
CA TYR A 43 3.87 -2.67 12.67
C TYR A 43 2.51 -3.25 12.30
N LEU A 44 2.25 -4.53 12.61
CA LEU A 44 0.93 -5.14 12.44
C LEU A 44 -0.15 -4.42 13.25
N THR A 45 0.12 -4.13 14.52
CA THR A 45 -0.80 -3.37 15.38
C THR A 45 -1.11 -1.99 14.81
N LEU A 46 -0.10 -1.30 14.27
CA LEU A 46 -0.27 0.02 13.65
C LEU A 46 -1.10 -0.06 12.36
N LEU A 47 -0.90 -1.11 11.53
CA LEU A 47 -1.73 -1.34 10.36
C LEU A 47 -3.21 -1.52 10.73
N ILE A 48 -3.50 -2.41 11.69
CA ILE A 48 -4.87 -2.66 12.16
C ILE A 48 -5.52 -1.36 12.65
N ALA A 49 -4.83 -0.61 13.52
CA ALA A 49 -5.35 0.67 14.03
C ALA A 49 -5.63 1.67 12.90
N SER A 50 -4.75 1.73 11.88
CA SER A 50 -4.93 2.61 10.73
C SER A 50 -6.15 2.22 9.89
N PHE A 51 -6.46 0.93 9.77
CA PHE A 51 -7.62 0.46 9.01
C PHE A 51 -8.92 0.75 9.75
N GLU A 52 -8.92 0.68 11.08
CA GLU A 52 -10.11 0.95 11.89
C GLU A 52 -10.50 2.43 11.88
N THR A 53 -9.54 3.34 12.11
CA THR A 53 -9.86 4.76 12.34
C THR A 53 -8.97 5.75 11.58
N GLY A 54 -7.86 5.27 11.01
CA GLY A 54 -6.82 6.11 10.43
C GLY A 54 -6.83 6.19 8.90
N ASN A 55 -5.69 6.65 8.38
CA ASN A 55 -5.35 6.73 6.97
C ASN A 55 -3.83 6.48 6.77
N ASP A 56 -3.35 6.61 5.54
CA ASP A 56 -1.93 6.46 5.21
C ASP A 56 -1.04 7.43 6.00
N SER A 57 -1.49 8.66 6.27
CA SER A 57 -0.72 9.63 7.03
C SER A 57 -0.67 9.33 8.53
N THR A 58 -1.74 8.79 9.12
CA THR A 58 -1.70 8.38 10.54
C THR A 58 -0.73 7.21 10.71
N LEU A 59 -0.81 6.22 9.82
CA LEU A 59 0.12 5.09 9.79
C LEU A 59 1.58 5.55 9.61
N ALA A 60 1.83 6.50 8.70
CA ALA A 60 3.16 7.07 8.50
C ALA A 60 3.72 7.72 9.79
N ASN A 61 2.90 8.51 10.47
CA ASN A 61 3.28 9.16 11.73
C ASN A 61 3.55 8.14 12.83
N ASP A 62 2.73 7.09 12.92
CA ASP A 62 2.90 6.04 13.93
C ASP A 62 4.18 5.24 13.69
N ILE A 63 4.48 4.87 12.44
CA ILE A 63 5.74 4.20 12.06
C ILE A 63 6.95 5.05 12.44
N ALA A 64 6.89 6.36 12.19
CA ALA A 64 7.96 7.29 12.52
C ALA A 64 8.14 7.45 14.04
N THR A 65 7.05 7.68 14.77
CA THR A 65 7.07 7.93 16.22
C THR A 65 7.53 6.70 17.01
N ASN A 66 7.16 5.51 16.55
CA ASN A 66 7.58 4.24 17.15
C ASN A 66 8.95 3.75 16.66
N ASN A 67 9.66 4.54 15.84
CA ASN A 67 10.98 4.21 15.29
C ASN A 67 11.05 2.82 14.63
N CYS A 68 10.03 2.42 13.88
CA CYS A 68 9.94 1.06 13.35
C CYS A 68 10.95 0.76 12.22
N LEU A 69 11.62 1.76 11.66
CA LEU A 69 12.53 1.62 10.52
C LEU A 69 14.00 1.64 10.93
N LYS A 70 14.81 0.85 10.21
CA LYS A 70 16.27 0.89 10.26
C LYS A 70 16.79 2.28 9.91
N SER A 71 17.89 2.69 10.53
CA SER A 71 18.55 3.96 10.22
C SER A 71 19.36 3.91 8.92
N HIS A 72 19.86 2.73 8.55
CA HIS A 72 20.68 2.49 7.36
C HIS A 72 20.22 1.24 6.61
N GLU A 73 20.44 1.23 5.30
CA GLU A 73 20.19 0.11 4.40
C GLU A 73 21.43 -0.17 3.54
N GLU A 74 21.63 -1.44 3.21
CA GLU A 74 22.66 -1.83 2.24
C GLU A 74 22.23 -1.45 0.84
N ARG A 75 23.07 -0.66 0.16
CA ARG A 75 22.84 -0.23 -1.22
C ARG A 75 23.94 -0.77 -2.10
N ARG A 76 23.54 -1.51 -3.14
CA ARG A 76 24.46 -1.96 -4.19
C ARG A 76 24.81 -0.80 -5.11
N THR A 77 26.11 -0.59 -5.32
CA THR A 77 26.66 0.42 -6.23
C THR A 77 27.61 -0.25 -7.22
N LYS A 78 28.03 0.49 -8.25
CA LYS A 78 29.01 0.00 -9.25
C LYS A 78 30.34 -0.45 -8.61
N SER A 79 30.68 0.08 -7.43
CA SER A 79 31.95 -0.18 -6.72
C SER A 79 31.82 -1.12 -5.53
N GLY A 80 30.65 -1.71 -5.28
CA GLY A 80 30.41 -2.61 -4.15
C GLY A 80 29.16 -2.28 -3.33
N ILE A 81 29.02 -2.89 -2.16
CA ILE A 81 27.93 -2.67 -1.22
C ILE A 81 28.33 -1.55 -0.25
N ILE A 82 27.50 -0.51 -0.12
CA ILE A 82 27.69 0.57 0.85
C ILE A 82 26.54 0.57 1.87
N GLN A 83 26.80 1.12 3.06
CA GLN A 83 25.75 1.47 4.02
C GLN A 83 25.23 2.87 3.67
N ALA A 84 23.97 2.96 3.26
CA ALA A 84 23.31 4.21 2.94
C ALA A 84 22.25 4.53 4.01
N LYS A 85 22.09 5.80 4.36
CA LYS A 85 21.03 6.21 5.27
C LYS A 85 19.66 5.96 4.64
N VAL A 86 18.73 5.36 5.39
CA VAL A 86 17.34 5.21 4.94
C VAL A 86 16.74 6.59 4.68
N SER A 87 15.99 6.71 3.58
CA SER A 87 15.38 7.99 3.19
C SER A 87 14.47 8.53 4.29
N LYS A 88 14.49 9.85 4.50
CA LYS A 88 13.66 10.51 5.51
C LYS A 88 12.16 10.25 5.31
N ASN A 89 11.71 10.07 4.07
CA ASN A 89 10.31 9.79 3.73
C ASN A 89 9.98 8.29 3.62
N ALA A 90 10.86 7.39 4.07
CA ALA A 90 10.61 5.94 3.94
C ALA A 90 9.35 5.46 4.69
N HIS A 91 9.04 6.07 5.83
CA HIS A 91 7.83 5.78 6.60
C HIS A 91 6.56 6.19 5.84
N GLU A 92 6.57 7.37 5.19
CA GLU A 92 5.46 7.82 4.34
C GLU A 92 5.26 6.89 3.14
N MET A 93 6.36 6.49 2.48
CA MET A 93 6.28 5.60 1.31
C MET A 93 5.75 4.21 1.67
N LEU A 94 6.17 3.66 2.81
CA LEU A 94 5.69 2.37 3.30
C LEU A 94 4.20 2.46 3.66
N ALA A 95 3.81 3.47 4.42
CA ALA A 95 2.44 3.66 4.85
C ALA A 95 1.48 3.90 3.67
N GLU A 96 1.84 4.78 2.74
CA GLU A 96 1.06 5.04 1.52
C GLU A 96 0.86 3.77 0.70
N GLY A 97 1.94 3.02 0.45
CA GLY A 97 1.91 1.81 -0.36
C GLY A 97 1.01 0.72 0.25
N GLU A 98 1.25 0.39 1.51
CA GLU A 98 0.55 -0.71 2.17
C GLU A 98 -0.89 -0.35 2.51
N PHE A 99 -1.16 0.87 2.99
CA PHE A 99 -2.54 1.31 3.23
C PHE A 99 -3.37 1.28 1.95
N ASN A 100 -2.82 1.80 0.85
CA ASN A 100 -3.51 1.77 -0.45
C ASN A 100 -3.68 0.34 -0.97
N ARG A 101 -2.68 -0.53 -0.82
CA ARG A 101 -2.76 -1.94 -1.23
C ARG A 101 -3.92 -2.66 -0.54
N TYR A 102 -4.04 -2.54 0.79
CA TYR A 102 -5.16 -3.16 1.51
C TYR A 102 -6.49 -2.49 1.18
N TYR A 103 -6.53 -1.16 1.02
CA TYR A 103 -7.72 -0.46 0.55
C TYR A 103 -8.23 -1.01 -0.77
N ILE A 104 -7.34 -1.19 -1.76
CA ILE A 104 -7.71 -1.72 -3.07
C ILE A 104 -8.24 -3.15 -2.96
N ARG A 105 -7.59 -4.01 -2.15
CA ARG A 105 -8.08 -5.38 -1.90
C ARG A 105 -9.47 -5.37 -1.26
N GLY A 106 -9.67 -4.52 -0.26
CA GLY A 106 -10.96 -4.37 0.41
C GLY A 106 -12.06 -3.85 -0.53
N LEU A 107 -11.70 -2.92 -1.42
CA LEU A 107 -12.59 -2.40 -2.45
C LEU A 107 -12.90 -3.44 -3.53
N CYS A 108 -11.94 -4.27 -3.94
CA CYS A 108 -12.19 -5.39 -4.85
C CYS A 108 -13.23 -6.35 -4.26
N LEU A 109 -13.09 -6.75 -2.99
CA LEU A 109 -14.07 -7.61 -2.33
C LEU A 109 -15.49 -7.00 -2.35
N TYR A 110 -15.59 -5.70 -2.06
CA TYR A 110 -16.85 -4.99 -2.14
C TYR A 110 -17.40 -4.94 -3.58
N ALA A 111 -16.57 -4.60 -4.56
CA ALA A 111 -16.94 -4.51 -5.97
C ALA A 111 -17.45 -5.85 -6.53
N ILE A 112 -16.81 -6.97 -6.18
CA ILE A 112 -17.26 -8.33 -6.51
C ILE A 112 -18.65 -8.57 -5.93
N LYS A 113 -18.84 -8.27 -4.64
CA LYS A 113 -20.13 -8.46 -3.95
C LYS A 113 -21.27 -7.68 -4.61
N VAL A 114 -21.01 -6.46 -5.08
CA VAL A 114 -22.02 -5.61 -5.74
C VAL A 114 -22.01 -5.69 -7.27
N ASN A 115 -21.24 -6.61 -7.84
CA ASN A 115 -21.08 -6.82 -9.28
C ASN A 115 -20.74 -5.52 -10.05
N LYS A 116 -19.78 -4.75 -9.53
CA LYS A 116 -19.27 -3.51 -10.13
C LYS A 116 -17.82 -3.66 -10.59
N LYS A 117 -17.43 -2.84 -11.55
CA LYS A 117 -16.04 -2.72 -12.00
C LYS A 117 -15.32 -1.61 -11.25
N LEU A 118 -14.00 -1.60 -11.40
CA LEU A 118 -13.13 -0.59 -10.83
C LEU A 118 -12.52 0.27 -11.92
N LYS A 119 -12.20 1.53 -11.61
CA LYS A 119 -11.51 2.46 -12.49
C LYS A 119 -10.34 3.11 -11.79
N VAL A 120 -9.21 3.15 -12.47
CA VAL A 120 -7.98 3.75 -11.96
C VAL A 120 -8.11 5.27 -11.92
N TYR A 121 -7.63 5.89 -10.84
CA TYR A 121 -7.55 7.34 -10.72
C TYR A 121 -6.35 7.77 -9.87
N ARG A 122 -6.08 9.08 -9.86
CA ARG A 122 -5.05 9.71 -9.03
C ARG A 122 -5.64 10.05 -7.66
N ALA A 123 -5.22 9.33 -6.62
CA ALA A 123 -5.62 9.56 -5.23
C ALA A 123 -4.74 10.60 -4.51
N LYS A 124 -3.55 10.93 -5.05
CA LYS A 124 -2.65 11.93 -4.45
C LYS A 124 -2.05 12.83 -5.53
N ALA A 125 -1.94 14.13 -5.24
CA ALA A 125 -1.26 15.06 -6.13
C ALA A 125 0.23 14.69 -6.24
N VAL A 126 0.69 14.48 -7.47
CA VAL A 126 2.10 14.17 -7.79
C VAL A 126 2.59 15.23 -8.77
N VAL A 127 3.66 15.95 -8.41
CA VAL A 127 4.16 17.08 -9.20
C VAL A 127 4.77 16.63 -10.54
N ASN A 128 5.50 15.51 -10.54
CA ASN A 128 6.14 14.94 -11.74
C ASN A 128 5.76 13.47 -11.87
N PRO A 129 4.53 13.17 -12.33
CA PRO A 129 4.06 11.79 -12.44
C PRO A 129 4.81 11.07 -13.57
N ARG A 130 5.08 9.77 -13.37
CA ARG A 130 5.65 8.92 -14.41
C ARG A 130 4.63 8.72 -15.53
N ILE A 131 5.08 8.74 -16.79
CA ILE A 131 4.22 8.58 -17.97
C ILE A 131 3.40 7.29 -17.88
N GLU A 132 4.02 6.18 -17.45
CA GLU A 132 3.36 4.88 -17.27
C GLU A 132 2.25 4.90 -16.20
N SER A 133 2.37 5.77 -15.20
CA SER A 133 1.32 5.95 -14.18
C SER A 133 0.20 6.85 -14.70
N GLU A 134 0.49 7.84 -15.54
CA GLU A 134 -0.53 8.67 -16.19
C GLU A 134 -1.36 7.87 -17.18
N SER A 135 -0.73 7.03 -18.00
CA SER A 135 -1.42 6.23 -19.03
C SER A 135 -2.43 5.23 -18.47
N LYS A 136 -2.32 4.89 -17.17
CA LYS A 136 -3.27 3.99 -16.49
C LYS A 136 -4.53 4.70 -16.01
N ILE A 137 -4.51 6.02 -15.83
CA ILE A 137 -5.67 6.74 -15.29
C ILE A 137 -6.86 6.54 -16.22
N GLY A 138 -7.97 6.15 -15.63
CA GLY A 138 -9.23 5.92 -16.31
C GLY A 138 -9.38 4.53 -16.94
N SER A 139 -8.37 3.67 -16.90
CA SER A 139 -8.53 2.28 -17.29
C SER A 139 -9.48 1.55 -16.34
N ILE A 140 -10.17 0.55 -16.87
CA ILE A 140 -11.08 -0.31 -16.12
C ILE A 140 -10.33 -1.55 -15.66
N CYS A 141 -10.57 -1.96 -14.42
CA CYS A 141 -10.00 -3.16 -13.82
C CYS A 141 -11.14 -4.12 -13.44
N GLU A 142 -10.95 -5.40 -13.75
CA GLU A 142 -11.81 -6.47 -13.24
C GLU A 142 -11.42 -6.75 -11.77
N PRO A 143 -12.35 -6.64 -10.80
CA PRO A 143 -12.04 -6.78 -9.38
C PRO A 143 -11.36 -8.09 -9.00
N GLU A 144 -11.81 -9.22 -9.56
CA GLU A 144 -11.29 -10.56 -9.28
C GLU A 144 -9.85 -10.70 -9.74
N ALA A 145 -9.55 -10.21 -10.94
CA ALA A 145 -8.20 -10.24 -11.50
C ALA A 145 -7.25 -9.36 -10.68
N LEU A 146 -7.69 -8.15 -10.32
CA LEU A 146 -6.90 -7.23 -9.51
C LEU A 146 -6.66 -7.75 -8.09
N LEU A 147 -7.69 -8.32 -7.44
CA LEU A 147 -7.55 -8.90 -6.12
C LEU A 147 -6.57 -10.08 -6.12
N LYS A 148 -6.69 -10.97 -7.11
CA LYS A 148 -5.79 -12.11 -7.25
C LYS A 148 -4.34 -11.66 -7.44
N ASP A 149 -4.09 -10.68 -8.31
CA ASP A 149 -2.76 -10.15 -8.57
C ASP A 149 -2.15 -9.51 -7.31
N LEU A 150 -2.94 -8.73 -6.56
CA LEU A 150 -2.49 -8.11 -5.30
C LEU A 150 -2.12 -9.13 -4.21
N ARG A 151 -2.87 -10.24 -4.10
CA ARG A 151 -2.59 -11.30 -3.13
C ARG A 151 -1.33 -12.10 -3.49
N LEU A 152 -1.09 -12.34 -4.79
CA LEU A 152 0.06 -13.12 -5.26
C LEU A 152 1.38 -12.35 -5.21
N ASN A 153 1.33 -11.02 -5.22
CA ASN A 153 2.49 -10.15 -5.36
C ASN A 153 2.61 -9.15 -4.19
N PRO A 154 2.83 -9.60 -2.94
CA PRO A 154 3.00 -8.71 -1.78
C PRO A 154 4.25 -7.83 -1.94
N GLY A 155 4.13 -6.53 -1.59
CA GLY A 155 5.27 -5.61 -1.52
C GLY A 155 5.99 -5.25 -2.82
N VAL A 156 5.50 -5.73 -3.97
CA VAL A 156 6.07 -5.45 -5.30
C VAL A 156 5.04 -4.82 -6.21
N ASP A 157 5.50 -4.23 -7.31
CA ASP A 157 4.61 -3.75 -8.37
C ASP A 157 3.84 -4.94 -8.96
N THR A 158 2.52 -4.81 -9.00
CA THR A 158 1.62 -5.87 -9.49
C THR A 158 1.69 -5.97 -11.02
N ALA A 159 1.23 -7.08 -11.61
CA ALA A 159 1.21 -7.22 -13.07
C ALA A 159 0.28 -6.19 -13.75
N LEU A 160 -0.80 -5.81 -13.05
CA LEU A 160 -1.68 -4.70 -13.44
C LEU A 160 -1.06 -3.33 -13.09
N GLY A 161 0.03 -3.35 -12.32
CA GLY A 161 0.81 -2.24 -11.82
C GLY A 161 -0.03 -1.24 -11.04
N ILE A 162 -0.88 -1.73 -10.16
CA ILE A 162 -1.59 -0.93 -9.16
C ILE A 162 -1.42 -1.62 -7.81
N PRO A 163 -0.84 -0.93 -6.81
CA PRO A 163 -0.23 0.39 -6.91
C PRO A 163 1.01 0.38 -7.85
N SER A 164 1.22 1.45 -8.66
CA SER A 164 2.37 1.58 -9.61
C SER A 164 3.67 1.98 -8.89
N GLY A 165 3.97 1.29 -7.81
CA GLY A 165 5.13 1.56 -7.00
C GLY A 165 5.07 2.86 -6.20
N PRO A 166 6.15 3.16 -5.48
CA PRO A 166 6.17 4.25 -4.51
C PRO A 166 5.95 5.61 -5.18
N ASN A 167 5.14 6.47 -4.55
CA ASN A 167 4.79 7.81 -5.02
C ASN A 167 4.05 7.85 -6.36
N SER A 168 3.48 6.74 -6.83
CA SER A 168 2.56 6.81 -7.95
C SER A 168 1.29 7.56 -7.57
N GLY A 169 0.80 7.48 -6.33
CA GLY A 169 -0.45 8.12 -5.94
C GLY A 169 -1.66 7.61 -6.73
N LEU A 170 -1.57 6.43 -7.36
CA LEU A 170 -2.69 5.80 -8.05
C LEU A 170 -3.49 4.93 -7.08
N SER A 171 -4.81 4.96 -7.24
CA SER A 171 -5.73 4.03 -6.58
C SER A 171 -6.88 3.68 -7.54
N VAL A 172 -7.87 2.95 -7.06
CA VAL A 172 -9.07 2.56 -7.82
C VAL A 172 -10.35 2.98 -7.11
N LYS A 173 -11.38 3.25 -7.90
CA LYS A 173 -12.72 3.59 -7.44
C LYS A 173 -13.78 2.77 -8.17
N LEU A 174 -14.98 2.66 -7.60
CA LEU A 174 -16.11 1.99 -8.23
C LEU A 174 -16.59 2.73 -9.50
N VAL A 175 -17.18 1.96 -10.42
CA VAL A 175 -17.87 2.45 -11.62
C VAL A 175 -19.33 2.04 -11.60
#